data_AF-A0AAX3U931-F1
#
_entry.id   AF-A0AAX3U931-F1
#
_cell.length_a   1.000
_cell.length_b   1.000
_cell.length_c   1.000
_cell.angle_alpha   90.00
_cell.angle_beta   90.00
_cell.angle_gamma   90.00
#
_symmetry.space_group_name_H-M   'P 1'
#
loop_
_entity.id
_entity.type
_entity.pdbx_description
1 polymer ?
#
loop_
_entity_poly.entity_id
_entity_poly.type
_entity_poly.pdbx_seq_one_letter_code
_entity_poly.pdbx_strand_id
1 'polypeptide(L)'
;MKDDYRFSKELLSDIAEGKLHPYAVEKGYQAIAGTENISVKEVEYILTLENSTKCLRDYVLSKQYLKKLELHGALTLEFKEKYSSSFSRNWRKSLYASLYFLLAFISCSPLFIDGILGISKVQSFLLFGTTLAMFGFPAWLSLKAFARIKRGEELVKGQSKYTPSIILQT
;
A
#
# COMPACT_ATOMS: atom_id res chain seq x y z
N MET A 1 2.01 -16.26 14.43
CA MET A 1 0.58 -16.10 14.83
C MET A 1 0.38 -16.13 16.34
N LYS A 2 0.68 -17.23 17.05
CA LYS A 2 0.55 -17.25 18.53
C LYS A 2 1.50 -16.27 19.21
N ASP A 3 2.74 -16.19 18.75
CA ASP A 3 3.72 -15.25 19.30
C ASP A 3 3.37 -13.79 18.97
N ASP A 4 2.94 -13.50 17.74
CA ASP A 4 2.49 -12.14 17.35
C ASP A 4 1.31 -11.66 18.19
N TYR A 5 0.37 -12.56 18.51
CA TYR A 5 -0.75 -12.27 19.39
C TYR A 5 -0.29 -12.00 20.82
N ARG A 6 0.60 -12.83 21.38
CA ARG A 6 1.14 -12.65 22.73
C ARG A 6 1.91 -11.33 22.85
N PHE A 7 2.80 -11.05 21.90
CA PHE A 7 3.54 -9.79 21.83
C PHE A 7 2.59 -8.59 21.76
N SER A 8 1.60 -8.63 20.86
CA SER A 8 0.65 -7.52 20.69
C SER A 8 -0.19 -7.31 21.95
N LYS A 9 -0.59 -8.39 22.63
CA LYS A 9 -1.34 -8.33 23.88
C LYS A 9 -0.51 -7.71 25.01
N GLU A 10 0.72 -8.18 25.21
CA GLU A 10 1.64 -7.68 26.23
C GLU A 10 2.00 -6.21 26.00
N LEU A 11 2.30 -5.83 24.74
CA LEU A 11 2.58 -4.43 24.41
C LEU A 11 1.39 -3.53 24.71
N LEU A 12 0.17 -3.91 24.31
CA LEU A 12 -1.02 -3.09 24.54
C LEU A 12 -1.36 -2.99 26.02
N SER A 13 -1.14 -4.03 26.83
CA SER A 13 -1.29 -3.94 28.28
C SER A 13 -0.26 -3.01 28.90
N ASP A 14 1.01 -3.12 28.50
CA ASP A 14 2.09 -2.30 29.06
C ASP A 14 1.92 -0.81 28.71
N ILE A 15 1.37 -0.52 27.52
CA ILE A 15 1.01 0.84 27.09
C ILE A 15 -0.14 1.38 27.95
N ALA A 16 -1.19 0.58 28.17
CA ALA A 16 -2.34 0.98 28.98
C ALA A 16 -1.96 1.24 30.45
N GLU A 17 -0.97 0.51 30.96
CA GLU A 17 -0.45 0.68 32.32
C GLU A 17 0.52 1.88 32.47
N GLY A 18 0.89 2.54 31.36
CA GLY A 18 1.79 3.70 31.38
C GLY A 18 3.22 3.38 31.81
N LYS A 19 3.62 2.10 31.78
CA LYS A 19 4.91 1.62 32.28
C LYS A 19 6.05 1.75 31.26
N LEU A 20 5.73 1.99 29.99
CA LEU A 20 6.69 2.04 28.90
C LEU A 20 7.24 3.44 28.66
N HIS A 21 8.54 3.52 28.45
CA HIS A 21 9.18 4.72 27.95
C HIS A 21 8.68 5.02 26.51
N PRO A 22 8.52 6.30 26.11
CA PRO A 22 8.01 6.68 24.77
C PRO A 22 8.74 6.01 23.60
N TYR A 23 10.05 5.80 23.72
CA TYR A 23 10.84 5.07 22.72
C TYR A 23 10.38 3.61 22.55
N ALA A 24 10.09 2.93 23.65
CA ALA A 24 9.64 1.54 23.62
C ALA A 24 8.22 1.43 23.03
N VAL A 25 7.36 2.40 23.32
CA VAL A 25 6.04 2.54 22.69
C VAL A 25 6.18 2.69 21.17
N GLU A 26 7.06 3.58 20.72
CA GLU A 26 7.32 3.79 19.29
C GLU A 26 7.80 2.51 18.59
N LYS A 27 8.81 1.84 19.17
CA LYS A 27 9.32 0.58 18.62
C LYS A 27 8.29 -0.54 18.63
N GLY A 28 7.44 -0.61 19.66
CA GLY A 28 6.34 -1.56 19.74
C GLY A 28 5.33 -1.38 18.60
N TYR A 29 4.90 -0.13 18.35
CA TYR A 29 3.98 0.15 17.24
C TYR A 29 4.62 -0.06 15.87
N GLN A 30 5.91 0.24 15.70
CA GLN A 30 6.66 -0.08 14.48
C GLN A 30 6.73 -1.60 14.24
N ALA A 31 6.90 -2.38 15.31
CA ALA A 31 6.88 -3.84 15.24
C ALA A 31 5.50 -4.39 14.84
N ILE A 32 4.41 -3.86 15.41
CA ILE A 32 3.04 -4.22 15.00
C ILE A 32 2.79 -3.87 13.52
N ALA A 33 3.24 -2.69 13.08
CA ALA A 33 3.07 -2.24 11.71
C ALA A 33 3.99 -2.96 10.70
N GLY A 34 5.03 -3.63 11.17
CA GLY A 34 6.06 -4.25 10.32
C GLY A 34 6.89 -3.23 9.53
N THR A 35 7.00 -1.99 10.02
CA THR A 35 7.78 -0.93 9.36
C THR A 35 8.20 0.14 10.36
N GLU A 36 9.40 0.70 10.16
CA GLU A 36 9.89 1.82 10.97
C GLU A 36 9.39 3.18 10.46
N ASN A 37 8.91 3.24 9.21
CA ASN A 37 8.45 4.48 8.59
C ASN A 37 6.97 4.76 8.91
N ILE A 38 6.61 4.74 10.19
CA ILE A 38 5.24 5.01 10.68
C ILE A 38 5.30 5.66 12.06
N SER A 39 4.48 6.68 12.28
CA SER A 39 4.40 7.38 13.57
C SER A 39 3.36 6.71 14.48
N VAL A 40 3.60 6.73 15.78
CA VAL A 40 2.69 6.17 16.82
C VAL A 40 1.24 6.59 16.61
N LYS A 41 0.98 7.90 16.46
CA LYS A 41 -0.37 8.45 16.23
C LYS A 41 -1.08 7.87 15.00
N GLU A 42 -0.33 7.54 13.94
CA GLU A 42 -0.91 6.91 12.73
C GLU A 42 -1.36 5.48 13.04
N VAL A 43 -0.52 4.71 13.74
CA VAL A 43 -0.82 3.33 14.10
C VAL A 43 -2.01 3.30 15.05
N GLU A 44 -2.01 4.13 16.10
CA GLU A 44 -3.11 4.26 17.05
C GLU A 44 -4.44 4.54 16.36
N TYR A 45 -4.47 5.55 15.49
CA TYR A 45 -5.67 5.85 14.71
C TYR A 45 -6.13 4.66 13.86
N ILE A 46 -5.22 4.03 13.12
CA ILE A 46 -5.57 2.89 12.24
C ILE A 46 -6.07 1.69 13.04
N LEU A 47 -5.54 1.48 14.25
CA LEU A 47 -5.98 0.42 15.16
C LEU A 47 -7.42 0.62 15.66
N THR A 48 -7.93 1.87 15.66
CA THR A 48 -9.34 2.15 15.96
C THR A 48 -10.31 1.79 14.83
N LEU A 49 -9.82 1.60 13.60
CA LEU A 49 -10.65 1.30 12.45
C LEU A 49 -11.09 -0.17 12.41
N GLU A 50 -12.28 -0.42 11.87
CA GLU A 50 -12.74 -1.78 11.61
C GLU A 50 -11.77 -2.51 10.67
N ASN A 51 -11.46 -3.78 10.98
CA ASN A 51 -10.44 -4.56 10.27
C ASN A 51 -9.04 -3.91 10.32
N SER A 52 -8.65 -3.40 11.50
CA SER A 52 -7.39 -2.71 11.77
C SER A 52 -6.15 -3.38 11.17
N THR A 53 -6.04 -4.71 11.19
CA THR A 53 -4.91 -5.44 10.57
C THR A 53 -4.85 -5.21 9.05
N LYS A 54 -6.00 -5.24 8.35
CA LYS A 54 -6.06 -4.96 6.91
C LYS A 54 -5.74 -3.49 6.67
N CYS A 55 -6.35 -2.59 7.44
CA CYS A 55 -6.15 -1.16 7.32
C CYS A 55 -4.69 -0.74 7.53
N LEU A 56 -4.00 -1.34 8.51
CA LEU A 56 -2.59 -1.08 8.80
C LEU A 56 -1.70 -1.50 7.63
N ARG A 57 -1.92 -2.70 7.09
CA ARG A 57 -1.17 -3.18 5.93
C ARG A 57 -1.43 -2.33 4.68
N ASP A 58 -2.68 -1.95 4.44
CA ASP A 58 -3.05 -1.12 3.30
C ASP A 58 -2.44 0.27 3.44
N TYR A 59 -2.45 0.84 4.64
CA TYR A 59 -1.81 2.11 4.97
C TYR A 59 -0.31 2.09 4.69
N VAL A 60 0.43 1.10 5.22
CA VAL A 60 1.88 0.98 5.01
C VAL A 60 2.22 0.96 3.51
N LEU A 61 1.40 0.29 2.70
CA LEU A 61 1.59 0.21 1.26
C LEU A 61 1.20 1.48 0.51
N SER A 62 0.17 2.20 0.95
CA SER A 62 -0.36 3.38 0.28
C SER A 62 0.13 4.71 0.85
N LYS A 63 0.88 4.71 1.97
CA LYS A 63 1.31 5.92 2.72
C LYS A 63 1.88 7.03 1.83
N GLN A 64 2.67 6.69 0.82
CA GLN A 64 3.25 7.66 -0.10
C GLN A 64 2.23 8.50 -0.90
N TYR A 65 0.99 8.00 -1.05
CA TYR A 65 -0.11 8.66 -1.77
C TYR A 65 -1.08 9.39 -0.84
N LEU A 66 -0.98 9.15 0.47
CA LEU A 66 -1.87 9.70 1.48
C LEU A 66 -1.22 10.89 2.18
N LYS A 67 -2.06 11.78 2.69
CA LYS A 67 -1.73 12.87 3.60
C LYS A 67 -2.56 12.68 4.88
N LYS A 68 -2.05 13.20 5.99
CA LYS A 68 -2.79 13.27 7.24
C LYS A 68 -3.61 14.55 7.24
N LEU A 69 -4.83 14.47 7.74
CA LEU A 69 -5.65 15.63 8.04
C LEU A 69 -6.00 15.54 9.53
N GLU A 70 -5.56 16.49 10.33
CA GLU A 70 -5.99 16.60 11.73
C GLU A 70 -7.09 17.66 11.76
N LEU A 71 -8.35 17.23 11.85
CA LEU A 71 -9.50 18.12 11.91
C LEU A 71 -10.17 17.95 13.28
N HIS A 72 -10.21 19.00 14.11
CA HIS A 72 -10.88 18.99 15.42
C HIS A 72 -10.42 17.83 16.34
N GLY A 73 -9.13 17.50 16.32
CA GLY A 73 -8.58 16.40 17.11
C GLY A 73 -8.83 14.99 16.56
N ALA A 74 -9.63 14.85 15.49
CA ALA A 74 -9.78 13.61 14.75
C ALA A 74 -8.74 13.55 13.62
N LEU A 75 -7.82 12.59 13.71
CA LEU A 75 -6.90 12.28 12.63
C LEU A 75 -7.68 11.52 11.55
N THR A 76 -7.67 11.99 10.30
CA THR A 76 -8.23 11.29 9.15
C THR A 76 -7.18 11.15 8.06
N LEU A 77 -7.33 10.14 7.21
CA LEU A 77 -6.43 9.95 6.08
C LEU A 77 -7.11 10.39 4.80
N GLU A 78 -6.45 11.28 4.08
CA GLU A 78 -6.89 11.73 2.77
C GLU A 78 -5.83 11.44 1.72
N PHE A 79 -6.21 11.46 0.46
CA PHE A 79 -5.25 11.48 -0.62
C PHE A 79 -4.55 12.84 -0.72
N LYS A 80 -3.26 12.85 -1.04
CA LYS A 80 -2.54 14.08 -1.41
C LYS A 80 -3.29 14.81 -2.52
N GLU A 81 -3.17 16.13 -2.63
CA GLU A 81 -3.89 16.95 -3.63
C GLU A 81 -3.79 16.40 -5.05
N LYS A 82 -2.60 15.94 -5.44
CA LYS A 82 -2.35 15.29 -6.73
C LYS A 82 -3.29 14.10 -7.00
N TYR A 83 -3.78 13.41 -5.97
CA TYR A 83 -4.63 12.21 -5.98
C TYR A 83 -6.01 12.44 -5.31
N SER A 84 -6.39 13.67 -4.97
CA SER A 84 -7.64 13.97 -4.25
C SER A 84 -8.89 13.61 -5.07
N SER A 85 -8.85 13.91 -6.37
CA SER A 85 -9.95 13.60 -7.28
C SER A 85 -10.00 12.12 -7.66
N SER A 86 -11.20 11.54 -7.62
CA SER A 86 -11.49 10.18 -8.11
C SER A 86 -11.09 10.01 -9.58
N PHE A 87 -11.28 11.05 -10.40
CA PHE A 87 -10.86 11.03 -11.80
C PHE A 87 -9.34 10.93 -11.94
N SER A 88 -8.59 11.73 -11.17
CA SER A 88 -7.12 11.70 -11.16
C SER A 88 -6.58 10.32 -10.77
N ARG A 89 -7.19 9.67 -9.76
CA ARG A 89 -6.81 8.31 -9.36
C ARG A 89 -7.14 7.28 -10.42
N ASN A 90 -8.34 7.33 -10.99
CA ASN A 90 -8.78 6.39 -12.03
C ASN A 90 -7.94 6.51 -13.31
N TRP A 91 -7.63 7.72 -13.75
CA TRP A 91 -6.73 7.97 -14.88
C TRP A 91 -5.36 7.34 -14.67
N ARG A 92 -4.72 7.59 -13.52
CA ARG A 92 -3.40 7.02 -13.22
C ARG A 92 -3.43 5.51 -13.04
N LYS A 93 -4.47 4.97 -12.43
CA LYS A 93 -4.68 3.52 -12.35
C LYS A 93 -4.77 2.92 -13.76
N SER A 94 -5.54 3.54 -14.65
CA SER A 94 -5.63 3.12 -16.05
C SER A 94 -4.27 3.20 -16.74
N LEU A 95 -3.54 4.31 -16.57
CA LEU A 95 -2.20 4.46 -17.13
C LEU A 95 -1.23 3.38 -16.65
N TYR A 96 -1.17 3.10 -15.34
CA TYR A 96 -0.30 2.06 -14.79
C TYR A 96 -0.71 0.65 -15.23
N ALA A 97 -2.01 0.39 -15.38
CA ALA A 97 -2.51 -0.87 -15.91
C ALA A 97 -2.12 -1.03 -17.39
N SER A 98 -2.35 -0.01 -18.22
CA SER A 98 -1.93 0.00 -19.63
C SER A 98 -0.43 -0.18 -19.77
N LEU A 99 0.37 0.53 -18.96
CA LEU A 99 1.82 0.41 -18.96
C LEU A 99 2.26 -1.01 -18.57
N TYR A 100 1.66 -1.62 -17.56
CA TYR A 100 1.90 -3.03 -17.22
C TYR A 100 1.62 -3.96 -18.41
N PHE A 101 0.47 -3.83 -19.06
CA PHE A 101 0.13 -4.68 -20.21
C PHE A 101 1.09 -4.48 -21.39
N LEU A 102 1.44 -3.23 -21.72
CA LEU A 102 2.37 -2.93 -22.80
C LEU A 102 3.76 -3.53 -22.53
N LEU A 103 4.31 -3.33 -21.32
CA LEU A 103 5.63 -3.87 -20.99
C LEU A 103 5.64 -5.39 -20.87
N ALA A 104 4.58 -5.98 -20.31
CA ALA A 104 4.44 -7.44 -20.25
C ALA A 104 4.35 -8.03 -21.67
N PHE A 105 3.63 -7.37 -22.58
CA PHE A 105 3.54 -7.80 -23.96
C PHE A 105 4.88 -7.70 -24.69
N ILE A 106 5.60 -6.58 -24.53
CA ILE A 106 6.96 -6.42 -25.09
C ILE A 106 7.91 -7.47 -24.52
N SER A 107 7.84 -7.73 -23.21
CA SER A 107 8.66 -8.75 -22.54
C SER A 107 8.39 -10.16 -23.07
N CYS A 108 7.14 -10.48 -23.44
CA CYS A 108 6.80 -11.79 -23.98
C CYS A 108 6.88 -11.86 -25.50
N SER A 109 7.03 -10.72 -26.19
CA SER A 109 7.04 -10.63 -27.65
C SER A 109 8.05 -11.57 -28.32
N PRO A 110 9.27 -11.80 -27.80
CA PRO A 110 10.23 -12.68 -28.45
C PRO A 110 9.88 -14.16 -28.42
N LEU A 111 8.76 -14.56 -27.79
CA LEU A 111 8.27 -15.94 -27.83
C LEU A 111 7.25 -16.18 -28.95
N PHE A 112 6.70 -15.12 -29.53
CA PHE A 112 5.61 -15.19 -30.51
C PHE A 112 6.05 -14.79 -31.92
N ILE A 113 7.22 -14.16 -32.06
CA ILE A 113 7.68 -13.55 -33.32
C ILE A 113 8.74 -14.42 -34.03
N ASP A 114 9.11 -15.56 -33.45
CA ASP A 114 10.14 -16.51 -33.93
C ASP A 114 9.97 -16.86 -35.41
N GLY A 115 8.73 -17.18 -35.81
CA GLY A 115 8.39 -17.56 -37.19
C GLY A 115 8.41 -16.41 -38.20
N ILE A 116 8.29 -15.16 -37.73
CA ILE A 116 8.29 -13.97 -38.58
C ILE A 116 9.73 -13.50 -38.85
N LEU A 117 10.60 -13.60 -37.84
CA LEU A 117 11.99 -13.14 -37.93
C LEU A 117 12.97 -14.21 -38.43
N GLY A 118 12.52 -15.45 -38.64
CA GLY A 118 13.37 -16.56 -39.06
C GLY A 118 14.44 -16.95 -38.03
N ILE A 119 14.16 -16.67 -36.75
CA ILE A 119 15.10 -16.85 -35.64
C ILE A 119 14.97 -18.27 -35.07
N SER A 120 16.08 -18.85 -34.62
CA SER A 120 16.06 -20.17 -33.96
C SER A 120 15.41 -20.10 -32.57
N LYS A 121 14.76 -21.18 -32.12
CA LYS A 121 14.12 -21.23 -30.78
C LYS A 121 15.07 -20.86 -29.64
N VAL A 122 16.34 -21.23 -29.73
CA VAL A 122 17.36 -20.91 -28.72
C VAL A 122 17.60 -19.40 -28.63
N GLN A 123 17.70 -18.72 -29.78
CA GLN A 123 17.87 -17.27 -29.84
C GLN A 123 16.63 -16.53 -29.30
N SER A 124 15.43 -17.04 -29.57
CA SER A 124 14.18 -16.52 -29.03
C SER A 124 14.09 -16.62 -27.51
N PHE A 125 14.51 -17.75 -26.92
CA PHE A 125 14.61 -17.88 -25.47
C PHE A 125 15.64 -16.93 -24.85
N LEU A 126 16.79 -16.71 -25.52
CA LEU A 126 17.79 -15.74 -25.08
C LEU A 126 17.24 -14.31 -25.12
N LEU A 127 16.56 -13.93 -26.21
CA LEU A 127 15.88 -12.63 -26.35
C LEU A 127 14.76 -12.44 -25.33
N PHE A 128 14.01 -13.49 -25.01
CA PHE A 128 13.04 -13.47 -23.93
C PHE A 128 13.69 -13.17 -22.58
N GLY A 129 14.82 -13.82 -22.26
CA GLY A 129 15.55 -13.55 -21.03
C GLY A 129 16.01 -12.09 -20.90
N THR A 130 16.51 -11.49 -21.98
CA THR A 130 16.98 -10.10 -21.97
C THR A 130 15.82 -9.10 -21.89
N THR A 131 14.75 -9.32 -22.65
CA THR A 131 13.55 -8.47 -22.61
C THR A 131 12.80 -8.59 -21.29
N LEU A 132 12.77 -9.77 -20.67
CA LEU A 132 12.22 -9.96 -19.32
C LEU A 132 13.02 -9.21 -18.27
N ALA A 133 14.34 -9.23 -18.34
CA ALA A 133 15.19 -8.46 -17.43
C ALA A 133 14.96 -6.94 -17.60
N MET A 134 14.82 -6.47 -18.85
CA MET A 134 14.67 -5.05 -19.16
C MET A 134 13.26 -4.51 -18.86
N PHE A 135 12.21 -5.24 -19.24
CA PHE A 135 10.82 -4.78 -19.19
C PHE A 135 9.99 -5.43 -18.08
N GLY A 136 10.38 -6.59 -17.56
CA GLY A 136 9.67 -7.28 -16.49
C GLY A 136 9.68 -6.52 -15.17
N PHE A 137 10.82 -5.97 -14.76
CA PHE A 137 10.91 -5.19 -13.51
C PHE A 137 10.07 -3.90 -13.56
N PRO A 138 10.14 -3.07 -14.62
CA PRO A 138 9.26 -1.90 -14.74
C PRO A 138 7.77 -2.25 -14.89
N ALA A 139 7.42 -3.39 -15.51
CA ALA A 139 6.04 -3.89 -15.52
C ALA A 139 5.55 -4.18 -14.09
N TRP A 140 6.36 -4.89 -13.30
CA TRP A 140 6.05 -5.17 -11.89
C TRP A 140 5.89 -3.89 -11.06
N LEU A 141 6.78 -2.90 -11.24
CA LEU A 141 6.65 -1.59 -10.58
C LEU A 141 5.33 -0.88 -10.92
N SER A 142 4.91 -0.95 -12.19
CA SER A 142 3.66 -0.35 -12.66
C SER A 142 2.44 -1.01 -11.99
N LEU A 143 2.42 -2.34 -11.94
CA LEU A 143 1.38 -3.10 -11.24
C LEU A 143 1.36 -2.79 -9.74
N LYS A 144 2.53 -2.69 -9.11
CA LYS A 144 2.67 -2.32 -7.70
C LYS A 144 2.11 -0.93 -7.42
N ALA A 145 2.37 0.06 -8.29
CA ALA A 145 1.83 1.40 -8.16
C ALA A 145 0.30 1.42 -8.26
N PHE A 146 -0.28 0.67 -9.21
CA PHE A 146 -1.73 0.47 -9.31
C PHE A 146 -2.31 -0.10 -8.02
N ALA A 147 -1.73 -1.20 -7.51
CA ALA A 147 -2.19 -1.87 -6.31
C ALA A 147 -2.15 -0.95 -5.09
N ARG A 148 -1.08 -0.16 -4.92
CA ARG A 148 -0.96 0.79 -3.79
C ARG A 148 -2.04 1.89 -3.83
N ILE A 149 -2.38 2.42 -5.01
CA ILE A 149 -3.47 3.42 -5.12
C ILE A 149 -4.81 2.77 -4.76
N LYS A 150 -5.09 1.56 -5.26
CA LYS A 150 -6.33 0.83 -4.95
C LYS A 150 -6.48 0.54 -3.45
N ARG A 151 -5.40 0.10 -2.79
CA ARG A 151 -5.39 -0.16 -1.34
C ARG A 151 -5.62 1.11 -0.53
N GLY A 152 -5.05 2.23 -0.95
CA GLY A 152 -5.35 3.53 -0.36
C GLY A 152 -6.83 3.91 -0.50
N GLU A 153 -7.48 3.60 -1.63
CA GLU A 153 -8.91 3.87 -1.82
C GLU A 153 -9.78 3.00 -0.91
N GLU A 154 -9.42 1.72 -0.76
CA GLU A 154 -10.11 0.82 0.18
C GLU A 154 -9.98 1.31 1.62
N LEU A 155 -8.79 1.79 2.02
CA LEU A 155 -8.55 2.34 3.35
C LEU A 155 -9.41 3.58 3.63
N VAL A 156 -9.40 4.57 2.71
CA VAL A 156 -10.16 5.81 2.88
C VAL A 156 -11.68 5.54 2.87
N LYS A 157 -12.15 4.62 2.01
CA LYS A 157 -13.57 4.19 2.01
C LYS A 157 -13.94 3.41 3.28
N GLY A 158 -13.00 2.69 3.87
CA GLY A 158 -13.20 2.01 5.15
C GLY A 158 -13.43 2.99 6.30
N GLN A 159 -12.71 4.12 6.30
CA GLN A 159 -12.84 5.17 7.33
C GLN A 159 -14.23 5.80 7.36
N SER A 160 -14.82 6.08 6.18
CA SER A 160 -16.14 6.70 6.10
C SER A 160 -17.28 5.83 6.65
N LYS A 161 -17.08 4.50 6.71
CA LYS A 161 -18.06 3.59 7.30
C LYS A 161 -18.03 3.61 8.84
N TYR A 162 -16.89 4.00 9.42
CA TYR A 162 -16.65 4.07 10.86
C TYR A 162 -16.51 5.52 11.33
N THR A 163 -17.14 6.48 10.66
CA THR A 163 -17.39 7.80 11.26
C THR A 163 -18.77 7.79 11.91
N PRO A 164 -19.00 7.18 13.09
CA PRO A 164 -20.20 7.47 13.84
C PRO A 164 -20.07 8.89 14.40
N SER A 165 -20.94 9.78 13.91
CA SER A 165 -21.40 10.99 14.61
C SER A 165 -20.31 11.77 15.34
N ILE A 166 -19.61 12.65 14.61
CA ILE A 166 -19.02 13.84 15.25
C ILE A 166 -20.21 14.58 15.84
N ILE A 167 -20.31 14.56 17.16
CA ILE A 167 -21.33 15.22 17.96
C ILE A 167 -21.27 16.71 17.62
N LEU A 168 -22.30 17.22 16.95
CA LEU A 168 -22.64 18.64 16.95
C LEU A 168 -23.04 18.99 18.39
N GLN A 169 -22.08 19.38 19.23
CA GLN A 169 -22.43 20.19 20.40
C GLN A 169 -22.61 21.62 19.91
N THR A 170 -23.88 21.99 19.70
CA THR A 170 -24.34 23.37 19.56
C THR A 170 -24.42 24.00 20.94
#